data_AF-A0A2A5VDQ2-F1
#
_entry.id   AF-A0A2A5VDQ2-F1
#
_cell.length_a   1.000
_cell.length_b   1.000
_cell.length_c   1.000
_cell.angle_alpha   90.00
_cell.angle_beta   90.00
_cell.angle_gamma   90.00
#
_symmetry.space_group_name_H-M   'P 1'
#
loop_
_entity.id
_entity.type
_entity.pdbx_description
1 polymer ?
#
loop_
_entity_poly.entity_id
_entity_poly.type
_entity_poly.pdbx_seq_one_letter_code
_entity_poly.pdbx_strand_id
1 'polypeptide(L)'
;MDIIVDILEICIPLGFFGFIAVFFFEIRPRHIKQFIEAPAEKLPVIPLIEKSKVKSTYFGTTGLIFFVGLLIVGTDAITFYDQVNTSDWEEIPATVSISEIREYEICGEDGCSRNDYPYIKYSYFVDGESYSNDDIVLLDLDEGNYGFSPDMIVDYPVGSETSAYYNPKNPDEAVLMKGFSGVIPPIIMISQIIIGVYIAVTAFLVIWKALFHIQPSSNRKKAEATPLDIFDVQHWDSKSDGQQIVDWYNQEIDDDKTLEDFMAMCGISEFDSKNDALGVMHKAEKLIKIKSTGSVKNLKDKSVIKMTGATVIDGGLVGKAFDHPELGTQSVYSSNIVGMTYDEEGTCIVETRNTAYVVETNDWKSDLPANHPSLLSDQEWWD
;
A
#
# COMPACT_ATOMS: atom_id res chain seq x y z
N MET A 1 -14.54 15.93 23.67
CA MET A 1 -15.41 16.36 22.56
C MET A 1 -14.74 16.12 21.22
N ASP A 2 -13.44 16.39 21.11
CA ASP A 2 -12.66 16.26 19.87
C ASP A 2 -12.77 14.89 19.20
N ILE A 3 -12.55 13.79 19.94
CA ILE A 3 -12.64 12.41 19.40
C ILE A 3 -14.00 12.12 18.74
N ILE A 4 -15.10 12.62 19.29
CA ILE A 4 -16.45 12.34 18.78
C ILE A 4 -16.68 13.09 17.45
N VAL A 5 -16.30 14.37 17.38
CA VAL A 5 -16.37 15.18 16.16
C VAL A 5 -15.47 14.59 15.08
N ASP A 6 -14.30 14.13 15.50
CA ASP A 6 -13.29 13.50 14.66
C ASP A 6 -13.73 12.16 14.05
N ILE A 7 -14.40 11.31 14.83
CA ILE A 7 -14.97 10.05 14.34
C ILE A 7 -16.17 10.32 13.42
N LEU A 8 -17.01 11.30 13.76
CA LEU A 8 -18.16 11.69 12.94
C LEU A 8 -17.73 12.10 11.53
N GLU A 9 -16.62 12.82 11.37
CA GLU A 9 -16.09 13.23 10.06
C GLU A 9 -15.80 12.06 9.11
N ILE A 10 -15.37 10.90 9.66
CA ILE A 10 -15.12 9.68 8.88
C ILE A 10 -16.43 8.95 8.54
N CYS A 11 -17.47 9.08 9.37
CA CYS A 11 -18.75 8.41 9.18
C CYS A 11 -19.70 9.15 8.22
N ILE A 12 -19.48 10.45 7.95
CA ILE A 12 -20.31 11.26 7.04
C ILE A 12 -20.55 10.60 5.67
N PRO A 13 -19.56 9.98 5.00
CA PRO A 13 -19.76 9.33 3.70
C PRO A 13 -20.73 8.14 3.73
N LEU A 14 -20.95 7.49 4.87
CA LEU A 14 -21.80 6.30 5.00
C LEU A 14 -23.26 6.61 5.34
N GLY A 15 -23.61 7.85 5.73
CA GLY A 15 -24.92 8.13 6.31
C GLY A 15 -25.21 7.28 7.55
N PHE A 16 -26.48 7.25 8.00
CA PHE A 16 -26.95 6.65 9.27
C PHE A 16 -26.56 5.18 9.53
N PHE A 17 -25.96 4.47 8.58
CA PHE A 17 -25.56 3.06 8.69
C PHE A 17 -24.22 2.81 9.41
N GLY A 18 -23.39 3.85 9.61
CA GLY A 18 -22.06 3.70 10.23
C GLY A 18 -22.04 3.34 11.72
N PHE A 19 -23.18 3.43 12.43
CA PHE A 19 -23.22 3.25 13.89
C PHE A 19 -23.21 1.77 14.35
N ILE A 20 -23.48 0.82 13.45
CA ILE A 20 -23.66 -0.59 13.83
C ILE A 20 -22.31 -1.33 13.94
N ALA A 21 -21.28 -0.92 13.19
CA ALA A 21 -19.98 -1.61 13.18
C ALA A 21 -19.22 -1.53 14.52
N VAL A 22 -19.52 -0.53 15.36
CA VAL A 22 -18.86 -0.36 16.67
C VAL A 22 -19.34 -1.37 17.71
N PHE A 23 -20.53 -1.97 17.54
CA PHE A 23 -21.09 -2.92 18.51
C PHE A 23 -20.75 -4.39 18.22
N PHE A 24 -20.34 -4.74 16.99
CA PHE A 24 -20.12 -6.14 16.60
C PHE A 24 -18.69 -6.66 16.80
N PHE A 25 -17.70 -5.77 16.93
CA PHE A 25 -16.35 -6.18 17.34
C PHE A 25 -16.26 -6.12 18.86
N GLU A 26 -16.48 -7.26 19.54
CA GLU A 26 -16.18 -7.45 20.97
C GLU A 26 -14.67 -7.32 21.22
N ILE A 27 -14.14 -6.09 21.20
CA ILE A 27 -12.81 -5.81 21.74
C ILE A 27 -12.93 -5.96 23.26
N ARG A 28 -12.53 -7.12 23.79
CA ARG A 28 -12.61 -7.41 25.23
C ARG A 28 -11.88 -6.33 26.05
N PRO A 29 -12.48 -5.79 27.13
CA PRO A 29 -11.92 -4.68 27.91
C PRO A 29 -10.51 -4.91 28.48
N ARG A 30 -10.09 -6.18 28.62
CA ARG A 30 -8.77 -6.54 29.16
C ARG A 30 -7.60 -6.11 28.28
N HIS A 31 -7.72 -6.22 26.95
CA HIS A 31 -6.64 -5.83 26.04
C HIS A 31 -6.49 -4.31 25.95
N ILE A 32 -7.59 -3.57 26.07
CA ILE A 32 -7.59 -2.11 26.12
C ILE A 32 -6.87 -1.63 27.39
N LYS A 33 -7.12 -2.24 28.56
CA LYS A 33 -6.39 -1.89 29.79
C LYS A 33 -4.90 -2.15 29.69
N GLN A 34 -4.47 -3.29 29.14
CA GLN A 34 -3.04 -3.57 28.93
C GLN A 34 -2.37 -2.57 27.99
N PHE A 35 -3.08 -2.12 26.94
CA PHE A 35 -2.60 -1.09 26.03
C PHE A 35 -2.51 0.30 26.69
N ILE A 36 -3.48 0.65 27.55
CA ILE A 36 -3.49 1.92 28.30
C ILE A 36 -2.44 1.94 29.42
N GLU A 37 -2.21 0.81 30.09
CA GLU A 37 -1.31 0.67 31.25
C GLU A 37 0.13 0.33 30.84
N ALA A 38 0.39 0.00 29.57
CA ALA A 38 1.73 -0.27 29.08
C ALA A 38 2.59 1.02 29.08
N PRO A 39 3.87 0.93 29.51
CA PRO A 39 4.76 2.08 29.46
C PRO A 39 4.94 2.51 27.99
N ALA A 40 4.81 3.82 27.75
CA ALA A 40 4.79 4.41 26.39
C ALA A 40 5.98 4.02 25.50
N GLU A 41 7.12 3.70 26.12
CA GLU A 41 8.36 3.26 25.46
C GLU A 41 8.26 1.88 24.79
N LYS A 42 7.32 1.02 25.22
CA LYS A 42 7.10 -0.32 24.66
C LYS A 42 6.01 -0.38 23.59
N LEU A 43 5.26 0.70 23.39
CA LEU A 43 4.18 0.74 22.41
C LEU A 43 4.67 1.38 21.10
N PRO A 44 4.32 0.81 19.93
CA PRO A 44 4.60 1.46 18.66
C PRO A 44 3.82 2.78 18.57
N VAL A 45 4.46 3.81 18.00
CA VAL A 45 3.82 5.10 17.73
C VAL A 45 2.79 4.90 16.61
N ILE A 46 1.53 5.21 16.88
CA ILE A 46 0.46 5.11 15.89
C ILE A 46 0.45 6.42 15.11
N PRO A 47 0.70 6.39 13.78
CA PRO A 47 0.77 7.59 12.97
C PRO A 47 -0.61 8.23 12.80
N LEU A 48 -0.62 9.57 12.73
CA LEU A 48 -1.80 10.33 12.35
C LEU A 48 -2.13 10.07 10.88
N ILE A 49 -3.38 9.71 10.59
CA ILE A 49 -3.88 9.67 9.22
C ILE A 49 -4.45 11.04 8.88
N GLU A 50 -3.80 11.73 7.95
CA GLU A 50 -4.27 13.01 7.43
C GLU A 50 -5.62 12.87 6.69
N LYS A 51 -6.43 13.94 6.72
CA LYS A 51 -7.72 14.00 6.01
C LYS A 51 -7.59 13.75 4.51
N SER A 52 -6.49 14.20 3.90
CA SER A 52 -6.15 13.96 2.48
C SER A 52 -6.00 12.46 2.18
N LYS A 53 -5.30 11.72 3.06
CA LYS A 53 -5.11 10.27 2.94
C LYS A 53 -6.43 9.52 3.11
N VAL A 54 -7.28 9.91 4.05
CA VAL A 54 -8.63 9.34 4.20
C VAL A 54 -9.44 9.49 2.90
N LYS A 55 -9.46 10.70 2.32
CA LYS A 55 -10.14 10.95 1.03
C LYS A 55 -9.55 10.11 -0.09
N SER A 56 -8.21 10.02 -0.16
CA SER A 56 -7.51 9.19 -1.14
C SER A 56 -7.83 7.70 -0.99
N THR A 57 -8.01 7.20 0.24
CA THR A 57 -8.42 5.82 0.48
C THR A 57 -9.80 5.54 -0.11
N TYR A 58 -10.79 6.39 0.18
CA TYR A 58 -12.13 6.23 -0.40
C TYR A 58 -12.13 6.37 -1.92
N PHE A 59 -11.34 7.29 -2.47
CA PHE A 59 -11.20 7.45 -3.91
C PHE A 59 -10.56 6.20 -4.55
N GLY A 60 -9.49 5.67 -3.96
CA GLY A 60 -8.82 4.46 -4.41
C GLY A 60 -9.73 3.23 -4.35
N THR A 61 -10.50 3.06 -3.26
CA THR A 61 -11.46 1.95 -3.14
C THR A 61 -12.58 2.07 -4.16
N THR A 62 -13.06 3.29 -4.42
CA THR A 62 -14.06 3.56 -5.48
C THR A 62 -13.52 3.15 -6.85
N GLY A 63 -12.30 3.61 -7.19
CA GLY A 63 -11.65 3.27 -8.45
C GLY A 63 -11.46 1.76 -8.64
N LEU A 64 -11.08 1.05 -7.57
CA LEU A 64 -10.94 -0.41 -7.60
C LEU A 64 -12.29 -1.11 -7.86
N ILE A 65 -13.37 -0.68 -7.20
CA ILE A 65 -14.71 -1.24 -7.41
C ILE A 65 -15.15 -1.05 -8.86
N PHE A 66 -14.95 0.14 -9.43
CA PHE A 66 -15.26 0.39 -10.84
C PHE A 66 -14.43 -0.48 -11.78
N PHE A 67 -13.13 -0.61 -11.50
CA PHE A 67 -12.25 -1.45 -12.31
C PHE A 67 -12.70 -2.92 -12.30
N VAL A 68 -13.00 -3.46 -11.12
CA VAL A 68 -13.51 -4.84 -10.99
C VAL A 68 -14.88 -4.98 -11.65
N GLY A 69 -15.79 -4.03 -11.48
CA GLY A 69 -17.09 -4.02 -12.14
C GLY A 69 -16.98 -4.03 -13.67
N LEU A 70 -16.03 -3.26 -14.23
CA LEU A 70 -15.75 -3.27 -15.66
C LEU A 70 -15.19 -4.61 -16.16
N LEU A 71 -14.37 -5.30 -15.36
CA LEU A 71 -13.88 -6.63 -15.73
C LEU A 71 -15.01 -7.66 -15.78
N ILE A 72 -15.92 -7.63 -14.80
CA ILE A 72 -17.08 -8.54 -14.73
C ILE A 72 -18.05 -8.27 -15.88
N VAL A 73 -18.44 -7.01 -16.08
CA VAL A 73 -19.36 -6.66 -17.17
C VAL A 73 -18.71 -6.89 -18.53
N GLY A 74 -17.38 -6.73 -18.65
CA GLY A 74 -16.65 -6.90 -19.89
C GLY A 74 -16.64 -8.34 -20.41
N THR A 75 -16.62 -9.35 -19.53
CA THR A 75 -16.64 -10.77 -19.93
C THR A 75 -18.03 -11.21 -20.37
N ASP A 76 -19.07 -10.72 -19.71
CA ASP A 76 -20.46 -11.14 -19.91
C ASP A 76 -21.31 -10.05 -20.59
N ALA A 77 -20.66 -9.14 -21.32
CA ALA A 77 -21.31 -7.97 -21.92
C ALA A 77 -22.43 -8.34 -22.89
N ILE A 78 -22.28 -9.47 -23.60
CA ILE A 78 -23.23 -9.94 -24.62
C ILE A 78 -24.51 -10.47 -23.94
N THR A 79 -24.38 -11.36 -22.95
CA THR A 79 -25.55 -11.93 -22.24
C THR A 79 -26.31 -10.86 -21.46
N PHE A 80 -25.59 -9.91 -20.86
CA PHE A 80 -26.20 -8.75 -20.22
C PHE A 80 -26.96 -7.87 -21.22
N TYR A 81 -26.37 -7.63 -22.40
CA TYR A 81 -27.02 -6.88 -23.48
C TYR A 81 -28.30 -7.57 -23.96
N ASP A 82 -28.25 -8.89 -24.17
CA ASP A 82 -29.40 -9.67 -24.63
C ASP A 82 -30.53 -9.67 -23.59
N GLN A 83 -30.21 -9.85 -22.30
CA GLN A 83 -31.22 -9.75 -21.23
C GLN A 83 -31.85 -8.36 -21.15
N VAL A 84 -31.08 -7.29 -21.29
CA VAL A 84 -31.66 -5.93 -21.28
C VAL A 84 -32.59 -5.74 -22.48
N ASN A 85 -32.27 -6.32 -23.65
CA ASN A 85 -33.11 -6.26 -24.84
C ASN A 85 -34.42 -7.05 -24.71
N THR A 86 -34.53 -8.00 -23.78
CA THR A 86 -35.83 -8.66 -23.51
C THR A 86 -36.89 -7.66 -23.04
N SER A 87 -36.51 -6.44 -22.61
CA SER A 87 -37.47 -5.39 -22.25
C SER A 87 -38.50 -5.10 -23.34
N ASP A 88 -38.10 -5.21 -24.62
CA ASP A 88 -38.94 -5.01 -25.80
C ASP A 88 -39.75 -6.26 -26.20
N TRP A 89 -39.61 -7.38 -25.49
CA TRP A 89 -40.32 -8.62 -25.79
C TRP A 89 -41.80 -8.53 -25.43
N GLU A 90 -42.62 -9.22 -26.23
CA GLU A 90 -44.07 -9.20 -26.11
C GLU A 90 -44.55 -10.15 -25.01
N GLU A 91 -45.52 -9.70 -24.23
CA GLU A 91 -46.12 -10.47 -23.15
C GLU A 91 -47.18 -11.43 -23.69
N ILE A 92 -47.15 -12.69 -23.23
CA ILE A 92 -48.08 -13.73 -23.64
C ILE A 92 -48.50 -14.61 -22.45
N PRO A 93 -49.78 -15.04 -22.37
CA PRO A 93 -50.19 -16.03 -21.37
C PRO A 93 -49.45 -17.36 -21.58
N ALA A 94 -48.93 -17.92 -20.49
CA ALA A 94 -48.24 -19.19 -20.48
C ALA A 94 -48.72 -20.09 -19.33
N THR A 95 -48.72 -21.39 -19.55
CA THR A 95 -49.07 -22.38 -18.52
C THR A 95 -47.80 -23.07 -18.02
N VAL A 96 -47.62 -23.13 -16.71
CA VAL A 96 -46.48 -23.82 -16.09
C VAL A 96 -46.67 -25.33 -16.20
N SER A 97 -45.72 -26.01 -16.83
CA SER A 97 -45.74 -27.45 -17.08
C SER A 97 -44.86 -28.24 -16.10
N ILE A 98 -43.73 -27.68 -15.67
CA ILE A 98 -42.83 -28.25 -14.66
C ILE A 98 -42.43 -27.13 -13.70
N SER A 99 -42.38 -27.43 -12.40
CA SER A 99 -41.89 -26.53 -11.37
C SER A 99 -41.35 -27.38 -10.22
N GLU A 100 -40.02 -27.49 -10.15
CA GLU A 100 -39.32 -28.34 -9.20
C GLU A 100 -37.96 -27.76 -8.82
N ILE A 101 -37.41 -28.18 -7.68
CA ILE A 101 -36.02 -27.90 -7.32
C ILE A 101 -35.16 -28.97 -7.95
N ARG A 102 -34.12 -28.58 -8.68
CA ARG A 102 -33.10 -29.48 -9.20
C ARG A 102 -31.78 -29.23 -8.49
N GLU A 103 -30.95 -30.27 -8.48
CA GLU A 103 -29.62 -30.24 -7.91
C GLU A 103 -28.59 -30.30 -9.05
N TYR A 104 -27.49 -29.56 -8.92
CA TYR A 104 -26.28 -29.76 -9.70
C TYR A 104 -25.07 -29.81 -8.77
N GLU A 105 -23.98 -30.39 -9.25
CA GLU A 105 -22.76 -30.61 -8.48
C GLU A 105 -21.58 -29.92 -9.14
N ILE A 106 -20.93 -29.01 -8.42
CA ILE A 106 -19.67 -28.37 -8.82
C ILE A 106 -18.53 -29.08 -8.09
N CYS A 107 -17.65 -29.76 -8.83
CA CYS A 107 -16.46 -30.39 -8.26
C CYS A 107 -15.20 -29.56 -8.53
N GLY A 108 -14.47 -29.22 -7.47
CA GLY A 108 -13.16 -28.57 -7.52
C GLY A 108 -12.07 -29.40 -6.85
N GLU A 109 -10.85 -28.85 -6.74
CA GLU A 109 -9.73 -29.53 -6.06
C GLU A 109 -10.02 -29.84 -4.59
N ASP A 110 -10.80 -28.99 -3.92
CA ASP A 110 -11.12 -29.10 -2.48
C ASP A 110 -12.38 -29.93 -2.19
N GLY A 111 -12.99 -30.55 -3.21
CA GLY A 111 -14.19 -31.39 -3.09
C GLY A 111 -15.35 -30.95 -3.97
N CYS A 112 -16.49 -31.61 -3.83
CA CYS A 112 -17.71 -31.30 -4.57
C CYS A 112 -18.74 -30.57 -3.70
N SER A 113 -19.32 -29.52 -4.26
CA SER A 113 -20.41 -28.75 -3.66
C SER A 113 -21.69 -29.02 -4.44
N ARG A 114 -22.75 -29.39 -3.73
CA ARG A 114 -24.09 -29.57 -4.29
C ARG A 114 -24.90 -28.31 -4.11
N ASN A 115 -25.50 -27.84 -5.19
CA ASN A 115 -26.28 -26.61 -5.22
C ASN A 115 -27.68 -26.89 -5.77
N ASP A 116 -28.67 -26.21 -5.20
CA ASP A 116 -30.08 -26.32 -5.57
C ASP A 116 -30.48 -25.11 -6.43
N TYR A 117 -31.28 -25.34 -7.47
CA TYR A 117 -31.81 -24.28 -8.32
C TYR A 117 -33.27 -24.56 -8.72
N PRO A 118 -34.09 -23.51 -8.93
CA PRO A 118 -35.45 -23.67 -9.42
C PRO A 118 -35.45 -24.03 -10.91
N TYR A 119 -36.18 -25.06 -11.28
CA TYR A 119 -36.42 -25.43 -12.67
C TYR A 119 -37.90 -25.26 -13.01
N ILE A 120 -38.21 -24.28 -13.87
CA ILE A 120 -39.58 -23.92 -14.24
C ILE A 120 -39.71 -24.00 -15.75
N LYS A 121 -40.49 -24.97 -16.24
CA LYS A 121 -40.81 -25.11 -17.66
C LYS A 121 -42.23 -24.67 -17.93
N TYR A 122 -42.44 -23.85 -18.95
CA TYR A 122 -43.74 -23.31 -19.32
C TYR A 122 -44.01 -23.48 -20.81
N SER A 123 -45.28 -23.47 -21.19
CA SER A 123 -45.74 -23.57 -22.57
C SER A 123 -46.69 -22.42 -22.92
N TYR A 124 -46.59 -21.93 -24.14
CA TYR A 124 -47.37 -20.80 -24.66
C TYR A 124 -47.73 -21.04 -26.14
N PHE A 125 -48.68 -20.26 -26.65
CA PHE A 125 -49.18 -20.40 -28.03
C PHE A 125 -49.04 -19.10 -28.80
N VAL A 126 -48.24 -19.11 -29.87
CA VAL A 126 -48.08 -17.98 -30.81
C VAL A 126 -48.68 -18.40 -32.14
N ASP A 127 -49.63 -17.63 -32.67
CA ASP A 127 -50.30 -17.89 -33.95
C ASP A 127 -50.87 -19.33 -34.13
N GLY A 128 -51.24 -19.98 -33.03
CA GLY A 128 -51.79 -21.35 -33.02
C GLY A 128 -50.74 -22.46 -32.97
N GLU A 129 -49.46 -22.13 -32.96
CA GLU A 129 -48.34 -23.05 -32.73
C GLU A 129 -47.96 -23.07 -31.24
N SER A 130 -47.68 -24.26 -30.71
CA SER A 130 -47.30 -24.44 -29.31
C SER A 130 -45.78 -24.36 -29.17
N TYR A 131 -45.33 -23.50 -28.27
CA TYR A 131 -43.93 -23.37 -27.88
C TYR A 131 -43.77 -23.71 -26.41
N SER A 132 -42.54 -24.02 -26.00
CA SER A 132 -42.19 -24.24 -24.59
C SER A 132 -40.77 -23.81 -24.34
N ASN A 133 -40.53 -23.22 -23.18
CA ASN A 133 -39.21 -22.78 -22.75
C ASN A 133 -39.09 -22.99 -21.21
N ASP A 134 -37.87 -22.98 -20.70
CA ASP A 134 -37.51 -23.11 -19.29
C ASP A 134 -36.61 -21.97 -18.77
N ASP A 135 -36.32 -20.98 -19.61
CA ASP A 135 -35.57 -19.79 -19.24
C ASP A 135 -36.40 -18.88 -18.32
N ILE A 136 -35.89 -18.65 -17.11
CA ILE A 136 -36.42 -17.61 -16.21
C ILE A 136 -35.98 -16.22 -16.71
N VAL A 137 -34.72 -16.12 -17.12
CA VAL A 137 -34.04 -14.97 -17.73
C VAL A 137 -33.00 -15.50 -18.73
N LEU A 138 -32.48 -14.65 -19.62
CA LEU A 138 -31.41 -15.03 -20.56
C LEU A 138 -30.01 -15.06 -19.93
N LEU A 139 -29.81 -14.44 -18.76
CA LEU A 139 -28.55 -14.65 -18.04
C LEU A 139 -28.53 -16.06 -17.50
N ASP A 140 -27.44 -16.77 -17.76
CA ASP A 140 -27.15 -18.02 -17.09
C ASP A 140 -26.81 -17.74 -15.62
N LEU A 141 -27.85 -17.75 -14.78
CA LEU A 141 -27.74 -17.59 -13.33
C LEU A 141 -27.85 -18.93 -12.61
N ASP A 142 -28.16 -20.01 -13.34
CA ASP A 142 -28.56 -21.29 -12.76
C ASP A 142 -27.34 -22.06 -12.23
N GLU A 143 -26.15 -21.81 -12.81
CA GLU A 143 -24.86 -22.37 -12.39
C GLU A 143 -24.10 -21.47 -11.38
N GLY A 144 -24.65 -21.23 -10.19
CA GLY A 144 -23.83 -20.76 -9.05
C GLY A 144 -24.56 -20.47 -7.74
N ASN A 145 -23.86 -19.86 -6.78
CA ASN A 145 -24.44 -19.23 -5.57
C ASN A 145 -25.22 -17.95 -5.88
N TYR A 146 -25.49 -17.68 -7.16
CA TYR A 146 -25.94 -16.40 -7.70
C TYR A 146 -27.28 -16.48 -8.44
N GLY A 147 -27.89 -17.67 -8.44
CA GLY A 147 -29.15 -17.98 -9.09
C GLY A 147 -30.40 -17.51 -8.35
N PHE A 148 -31.55 -17.78 -8.95
CA PHE A 148 -32.85 -17.59 -8.31
C PHE A 148 -32.97 -18.46 -7.07
N SER A 149 -33.64 -17.95 -6.04
CA SER A 149 -33.94 -18.75 -4.84
C SER A 149 -34.79 -19.96 -5.25
N PRO A 150 -34.48 -21.18 -4.76
CA PRO A 150 -35.33 -22.35 -4.98
C PRO A 150 -36.79 -22.14 -4.54
N ASP A 151 -37.03 -21.25 -3.57
CA ASP A 151 -38.38 -20.90 -3.08
C ASP A 151 -39.26 -20.24 -4.17
N MET A 152 -38.67 -19.72 -5.26
CA MET A 152 -39.40 -19.08 -6.35
C MET A 152 -40.43 -20.03 -7.01
N ILE A 153 -40.23 -21.34 -6.97
CA ILE A 153 -41.20 -22.32 -7.50
C ILE A 153 -42.59 -22.19 -6.85
N VAL A 154 -42.67 -21.62 -5.64
CA VAL A 154 -43.93 -21.36 -4.93
C VAL A 154 -44.79 -20.36 -5.68
N ASP A 155 -44.18 -19.40 -6.38
CA ASP A 155 -44.86 -18.40 -7.20
C ASP A 155 -45.30 -18.97 -8.56
N TYR A 156 -44.74 -20.11 -8.99
CA TYR A 156 -45.00 -20.77 -10.27
C TYR A 156 -45.42 -22.24 -10.08
N PRO A 157 -46.56 -22.56 -9.44
CA PRO A 157 -46.98 -23.93 -9.26
C PRO A 157 -47.38 -24.60 -10.58
N VAL A 158 -47.17 -25.91 -10.70
CA VAL A 158 -47.53 -26.68 -11.91
C VAL A 158 -49.03 -26.52 -12.23
N GLY A 159 -49.34 -26.24 -13.49
CA GLY A 159 -50.69 -26.01 -14.00
C GLY A 159 -51.23 -24.59 -13.77
N SER A 160 -50.44 -23.69 -13.18
CA SER A 160 -50.81 -22.28 -13.06
C SER A 160 -50.63 -21.51 -14.36
N GLU A 161 -51.46 -20.49 -14.54
CA GLU A 161 -51.31 -19.47 -15.58
C GLU A 161 -50.34 -18.39 -15.11
N THR A 162 -49.39 -18.03 -15.96
CA THR A 162 -48.39 -16.98 -15.73
C THR A 162 -48.21 -16.15 -17.00
N SER A 163 -47.34 -15.14 -16.93
CA SER A 163 -46.99 -14.29 -18.06
C SER A 163 -45.56 -14.63 -18.49
N ALA A 164 -45.41 -15.10 -19.72
CA ALA A 164 -44.12 -15.24 -20.37
C ALA A 164 -43.90 -14.05 -21.31
N TYR A 165 -42.64 -13.77 -21.63
CA TYR A 165 -42.26 -12.76 -22.60
C TYR A 165 -41.50 -13.45 -23.71
N TYR A 166 -42.01 -13.42 -24.93
CA TYR A 166 -41.41 -14.13 -26.07
C TYR A 166 -40.76 -13.14 -27.04
N ASN A 167 -39.72 -13.60 -27.75
CA ASN A 167 -39.08 -12.82 -28.80
C ASN A 167 -39.97 -12.84 -30.07
N PRO A 168 -40.54 -11.71 -30.51
CA PRO A 168 -41.42 -11.70 -31.70
C PRO A 168 -40.70 -12.07 -33.01
N LYS A 169 -39.37 -12.00 -33.02
CA LYS A 169 -38.54 -12.40 -34.17
C LYS A 169 -38.17 -13.89 -34.13
N ASN A 170 -38.25 -14.52 -32.97
CA ASN A 170 -37.94 -15.92 -32.76
C ASN A 170 -38.80 -16.51 -31.63
N PRO A 171 -40.03 -16.99 -31.92
CA PRO A 171 -40.94 -17.49 -30.88
C PRO A 171 -40.47 -18.72 -30.10
N ASP A 172 -39.33 -19.35 -30.46
CA ASP A 172 -38.71 -20.39 -29.65
C ASP A 172 -38.00 -19.83 -28.39
N GLU A 173 -37.73 -18.51 -28.36
CA GLU A 173 -37.13 -17.81 -27.22
C GLU A 173 -38.22 -17.14 -26.38
N ALA A 174 -38.25 -17.43 -25.09
CA ALA A 174 -39.07 -16.72 -24.12
C ALA A 174 -38.38 -16.69 -22.75
N VAL A 175 -38.79 -15.74 -21.90
CA VAL A 175 -38.36 -15.63 -20.50
C VAL A 175 -39.56 -15.37 -19.58
N LEU A 176 -39.47 -15.79 -18.32
CA LEU A 176 -40.45 -15.41 -17.29
C LEU A 176 -40.23 -13.98 -16.77
N MET A 177 -39.01 -13.46 -16.85
CA MET A 177 -38.65 -12.13 -16.38
C MET A 177 -37.85 -11.35 -17.43
N LYS A 178 -38.38 -10.19 -17.86
CA LYS A 178 -37.75 -9.34 -18.85
C LYS A 178 -37.05 -8.10 -18.29
N GLY A 179 -36.10 -7.57 -19.06
CA GLY A 179 -35.35 -6.35 -18.80
C GLY A 179 -34.63 -6.41 -17.45
N PHE A 180 -34.73 -5.31 -16.69
CA PHE A 180 -34.05 -5.20 -15.40
C PHE A 180 -34.62 -6.11 -14.32
N SER A 181 -35.89 -6.55 -14.41
CA SER A 181 -36.52 -7.41 -13.40
C SER A 181 -35.74 -8.70 -13.19
N GLY A 182 -35.24 -9.29 -14.29
CA GLY A 182 -34.42 -10.49 -14.26
C GLY A 182 -33.04 -10.32 -13.62
N VAL A 183 -32.53 -9.10 -13.54
CA VAL A 183 -31.19 -8.79 -12.97
C VAL A 183 -31.26 -8.10 -11.61
N ILE A 184 -32.45 -7.92 -11.03
CA ILE A 184 -32.59 -7.37 -9.66
C ILE A 184 -31.81 -8.20 -8.63
N PRO A 185 -31.90 -9.55 -8.61
CA PRO A 185 -31.16 -10.35 -7.64
C PRO A 185 -29.64 -10.12 -7.67
N PRO A 186 -28.93 -10.21 -8.81
CA PRO A 186 -27.50 -9.93 -8.85
C PRO A 186 -27.16 -8.46 -8.52
N ILE A 187 -28.00 -7.49 -8.90
CA ILE A 187 -27.80 -6.08 -8.52
C ILE A 187 -27.83 -5.91 -7.00
N ILE A 188 -28.82 -6.49 -6.32
CA ILE A 188 -28.93 -6.42 -4.86
C ILE A 188 -27.70 -7.05 -4.23
N MET A 189 -27.27 -8.23 -4.69
CA MET A 189 -26.10 -8.90 -4.13
C MET A 189 -24.82 -8.06 -4.29
N ILE A 190 -24.54 -7.56 -5.50
CA ILE A 190 -23.37 -6.71 -5.75
C ILE A 190 -23.43 -5.45 -4.88
N SER A 191 -24.62 -4.87 -4.69
CA SER A 191 -24.81 -3.72 -3.81
C SER A 191 -24.42 -4.03 -2.36
N GLN A 192 -24.75 -5.23 -1.84
CA GLN A 192 -24.38 -5.64 -0.49
C GLN A 192 -22.87 -5.81 -0.34
N ILE A 193 -22.18 -6.35 -1.35
CA ILE A 193 -20.72 -6.49 -1.35
C ILE A 193 -20.06 -5.10 -1.32
N ILE A 194 -20.51 -4.19 -2.18
CA ILE A 194 -20.00 -2.81 -2.24
C ILE A 194 -20.19 -2.12 -0.88
N ILE A 195 -21.41 -2.21 -0.32
CA ILE A 195 -21.72 -1.65 1.00
C ILE A 195 -20.82 -2.26 2.07
N GLY A 196 -20.64 -3.58 2.08
CA GLY A 196 -19.78 -4.30 3.02
C GLY A 196 -18.31 -3.84 2.96
N VAL A 197 -17.78 -3.62 1.76
CA VAL A 197 -16.42 -3.08 1.56
C VAL A 197 -16.30 -1.68 2.17
N TYR A 198 -17.27 -0.79 1.90
CA TYR A 198 -17.25 0.57 2.49
C TYR A 198 -17.38 0.56 4.02
N ILE A 199 -18.19 -0.35 4.56
CA ILE A 199 -18.29 -0.56 6.01
C ILE A 199 -16.95 -1.01 6.58
N ALA A 200 -16.29 -2.00 5.97
CA ALA A 200 -15.01 -2.53 6.44
C ALA A 200 -13.90 -1.46 6.41
N VAL A 201 -13.78 -0.72 5.31
CA VAL A 201 -12.82 0.39 5.16
C VAL A 201 -13.07 1.46 6.23
N THR A 202 -14.33 1.84 6.42
CA THR A 202 -14.68 2.87 7.41
C THR A 202 -14.43 2.39 8.84
N ALA A 203 -14.80 1.16 9.17
CA ALA A 203 -14.53 0.56 10.47
C ALA A 203 -13.02 0.54 10.77
N PHE A 204 -12.20 0.15 9.80
CA PHE A 204 -10.75 0.20 9.91
C PHE A 204 -10.24 1.61 10.21
N LEU A 205 -10.70 2.63 9.46
CA LEU A 205 -10.29 4.01 9.66
C LEU A 205 -10.73 4.57 11.02
N VAL A 206 -11.94 4.23 11.48
CA VAL A 206 -12.45 4.61 12.81
C VAL A 206 -11.64 3.95 13.92
N ILE A 207 -11.37 2.65 13.82
CA ILE A 207 -10.53 1.92 14.78
C ILE A 207 -9.14 2.55 14.83
N TRP A 208 -8.53 2.82 13.67
CA TRP A 208 -7.21 3.46 13.60
C TRP A 208 -7.21 4.84 14.28
N LYS A 209 -8.22 5.67 14.02
CA LYS A 209 -8.35 6.99 14.64
C LYS A 209 -8.58 6.90 16.14
N ALA A 210 -9.40 5.95 16.61
CA ALA A 210 -9.60 5.70 18.03
C ALA A 210 -8.29 5.28 18.71
N LEU A 211 -7.54 4.35 18.12
CA LEU A 211 -6.23 3.93 18.63
C LEU A 211 -5.23 5.09 18.69
N PHE A 212 -5.23 5.97 17.67
CA PHE A 212 -4.42 7.19 17.67
C PHE A 212 -4.73 8.12 18.85
N HIS A 213 -5.99 8.25 19.27
CA HIS A 213 -6.37 9.08 20.41
C HIS A 213 -6.16 8.39 21.76
N ILE A 214 -6.21 7.05 21.81
CA ILE A 214 -6.00 6.25 23.03
C ILE A 214 -4.51 6.17 23.39
N GLN A 215 -3.60 6.26 22.43
CA GLN A 215 -2.16 6.15 22.68
C GLN A 215 -1.65 7.22 23.68
N PRO A 216 -0.56 6.96 24.42
CA PRO A 216 0.00 7.92 25.37
C PRO A 216 0.30 9.28 24.74
N SER A 217 0.11 10.37 25.50
CA SER A 217 0.32 11.75 25.01
C SER A 217 1.73 12.00 24.46
N SER A 218 2.74 11.34 25.00
CA SER A 218 4.12 11.33 24.47
C SER A 218 4.18 10.78 23.04
N ASN A 219 3.55 9.62 22.79
CA ASN A 219 3.54 8.99 21.47
C ASN A 219 2.68 9.79 20.49
N ARG A 220 1.57 10.37 20.96
CA ARG A 220 0.76 11.27 20.14
C ARG A 220 1.54 12.50 19.67
N LYS A 221 2.29 13.16 20.57
CA LYS A 221 3.17 14.28 20.20
C LYS A 221 4.22 13.85 19.16
N LYS A 222 4.82 12.66 19.31
CA LYS A 222 5.74 12.11 18.31
C LYS A 222 5.06 11.83 16.96
N ALA A 223 3.79 11.41 16.96
CA ALA A 223 3.02 11.14 15.74
C ALA A 223 2.52 12.42 15.04
N GLU A 224 2.32 13.51 15.79
CA GLU A 224 1.95 14.83 15.29
C GLU A 224 3.17 15.68 14.89
N ALA A 225 4.37 15.28 15.36
CA ALA A 225 5.60 16.02 15.11
C ALA A 225 5.93 16.05 13.61
N THR A 226 6.16 17.25 13.09
CA THR A 226 6.67 17.43 11.74
C THR A 226 8.20 17.38 11.75
N PRO A 227 8.87 17.00 10.65
CA PRO A 227 10.33 17.11 10.54
C PRO A 227 10.87 18.49 10.88
N LEU A 228 10.07 19.54 10.70
CA LEU A 228 10.44 20.93 11.03
C LEU A 228 10.42 21.23 12.53
N ASP A 229 9.78 20.41 13.36
CA ASP A 229 9.65 20.67 14.80
C ASP A 229 10.98 20.48 15.57
N ILE A 230 12.04 20.03 14.89
CA ILE A 230 13.41 20.02 15.43
C ILE A 230 14.03 21.42 15.48
N PHE A 231 13.51 22.36 14.67
CA PHE A 231 13.99 23.74 14.61
C PHE A 231 13.11 24.64 15.47
N ASP A 232 13.72 25.64 16.12
CA ASP A 232 12.99 26.64 16.91
C ASP A 232 12.43 27.76 16.00
N VAL A 233 11.59 27.36 15.03
CA VAL A 233 11.02 28.22 14.00
C VAL A 233 9.50 28.09 13.98
N GLN A 234 8.80 29.19 14.18
CA GLN A 234 7.34 29.18 14.36
C GLN A 234 6.54 29.40 13.06
N HIS A 235 7.02 30.27 12.16
CA HIS A 235 6.19 30.76 11.05
C HIS A 235 6.54 30.16 9.69
N TRP A 236 7.82 29.81 9.45
CA TRP A 236 8.28 29.23 8.17
C TRP A 236 7.79 30.02 6.95
N ASP A 237 7.89 31.35 7.02
CA ASP A 237 7.36 32.28 6.02
C ASP A 237 8.45 33.15 5.38
N SER A 238 9.72 32.84 5.66
CA SER A 238 10.86 33.60 5.14
C SER A 238 12.02 32.71 4.69
N LYS A 239 12.82 33.22 3.73
CA LYS A 239 14.08 32.57 3.32
C LYS A 239 15.05 32.38 4.49
N SER A 240 15.01 33.25 5.50
CA SER A 240 15.84 33.12 6.71
C SER A 240 15.48 31.86 7.51
N ASP A 241 14.19 31.50 7.55
CA ASP A 241 13.74 30.27 8.19
C ASP A 241 14.21 29.05 7.39
N GLY A 242 14.04 29.09 6.05
CA GLY A 242 14.50 28.03 5.15
C GLY A 242 16.00 27.76 5.23
N GLN A 243 16.81 28.78 5.50
CA GLN A 243 18.26 28.64 5.65
C GLN A 243 18.64 27.70 6.81
N GLN A 244 17.85 27.64 7.88
CA GLN A 244 18.13 26.73 9.01
C GLN A 244 18.11 25.25 8.61
N ILE A 245 17.24 24.88 7.66
CA ILE A 245 17.19 23.51 7.13
C ILE A 245 18.46 23.19 6.35
N VAL A 246 18.94 24.15 5.55
CA VAL A 246 20.11 23.99 4.70
C VAL A 246 21.39 23.95 5.53
N ASP A 247 21.49 24.79 6.55
CA ASP A 247 22.61 24.82 7.48
C ASP A 247 22.71 23.48 8.24
N TRP A 248 21.58 22.97 8.73
CA TRP A 248 21.51 21.64 9.33
C TRP A 248 21.93 20.54 8.35
N TYR A 249 21.43 20.55 7.11
CA TYR A 249 21.81 19.59 6.09
C TYR A 249 23.32 19.60 5.83
N ASN A 250 23.89 20.78 5.59
CA ASN A 250 25.31 20.96 5.31
C ASN A 250 26.17 20.47 6.48
N GLN A 251 25.72 20.71 7.72
CA GLN A 251 26.39 20.22 8.92
C GLN A 251 26.35 18.68 9.03
N GLU A 252 25.21 18.05 8.76
CA GLU A 252 25.03 16.60 8.93
C GLU A 252 25.87 15.77 7.96
N ILE A 253 26.21 16.31 6.79
CA ILE A 253 26.89 15.55 5.76
C ILE A 253 28.14 16.21 5.20
N ASP A 254 28.59 17.35 5.73
CA ASP A 254 29.74 18.11 5.21
C ASP A 254 29.56 18.40 3.70
N ASP A 255 28.62 19.28 3.40
CA ASP A 255 28.25 19.75 2.05
C ASP A 255 28.06 21.28 2.09
N ASP A 256 27.97 21.94 0.94
CA ASP A 256 28.00 23.41 0.83
C ASP A 256 26.81 23.99 0.03
N LYS A 257 25.65 23.33 0.12
CA LYS A 257 24.46 23.72 -0.65
C LYS A 257 23.85 25.02 -0.14
N THR A 258 23.23 25.75 -1.06
CA THR A 258 22.47 26.96 -0.74
C THR A 258 20.98 26.69 -0.69
N LEU A 259 20.21 27.59 -0.05
CA LEU A 259 18.76 27.54 -0.09
C LEU A 259 18.21 27.62 -1.52
N GLU A 260 18.84 28.41 -2.39
CA GLU A 260 18.45 28.51 -3.80
C GLU A 260 18.62 27.18 -4.54
N ASP A 261 19.66 26.38 -4.21
CA ASP A 261 19.83 25.04 -4.77
C ASP A 261 18.68 24.11 -4.35
N PHE A 262 18.29 24.16 -3.07
CA PHE A 262 17.17 23.37 -2.56
C PHE A 262 15.83 23.83 -3.15
N MET A 263 15.61 25.14 -3.27
CA MET A 263 14.42 25.71 -3.91
C MET A 263 14.33 25.26 -5.37
N ALA A 264 15.43 25.34 -6.13
CA ALA A 264 15.50 24.85 -7.51
C ALA A 264 15.22 23.35 -7.60
N MET A 265 15.75 22.53 -6.68
CA MET A 265 15.52 21.09 -6.63
C MET A 265 14.07 20.70 -6.29
N CYS A 266 13.36 21.57 -5.59
CA CYS A 266 11.96 21.37 -5.19
C CYS A 266 10.96 22.09 -6.12
N GLY A 267 11.45 22.88 -7.09
CA GLY A 267 10.59 23.66 -7.99
C GLY A 267 9.90 24.84 -7.29
N ILE A 268 10.50 25.35 -6.22
CA ILE A 268 9.98 26.45 -5.40
C ILE A 268 10.53 27.76 -5.96
N SER A 269 9.64 28.71 -6.25
CA SER A 269 10.03 30.03 -6.79
C SER A 269 10.16 31.10 -5.70
N GLU A 270 9.33 31.02 -4.67
CA GLU A 270 9.38 31.87 -3.48
C GLU A 270 9.22 30.98 -2.24
N PHE A 271 9.94 31.31 -1.17
CA PHE A 271 9.85 30.58 0.10
C PHE A 271 9.06 31.44 1.08
N ASP A 272 7.76 31.20 1.17
CA ASP A 272 6.82 32.01 1.94
C ASP A 272 5.83 31.17 2.77
N SER A 273 6.00 29.84 2.79
CA SER A 273 5.08 28.95 3.49
C SER A 273 5.76 27.76 4.17
N LYS A 274 5.09 27.27 5.23
CA LYS A 274 5.45 26.02 5.91
C LYS A 274 5.48 24.82 4.96
N ASN A 275 4.73 24.84 3.86
CA ASN A 275 4.75 23.76 2.88
C ASN A 275 6.06 23.76 2.08
N ASP A 276 6.60 24.93 1.75
CA ASP A 276 7.89 25.06 1.08
C ASP A 276 9.01 24.60 2.00
N ALA A 277 8.95 24.98 3.28
CA ALA A 277 9.85 24.48 4.32
C ALA A 277 9.81 22.94 4.43
N LEU A 278 8.62 22.34 4.46
CA LEU A 278 8.47 20.88 4.48
C LEU A 278 9.03 20.23 3.21
N GLY A 279 8.86 20.86 2.05
CA GLY A 279 9.42 20.39 0.78
C GLY A 279 10.94 20.36 0.80
N VAL A 280 11.57 21.44 1.27
CA VAL A 280 13.02 21.54 1.45
C VAL A 280 13.53 20.52 2.48
N MET A 281 12.86 20.39 3.63
CA MET A 281 13.23 19.44 4.68
C MET A 281 13.16 17.99 4.20
N HIS A 282 12.09 17.61 3.51
CA HIS A 282 11.96 16.25 2.96
C HIS A 282 13.05 15.95 1.92
N LYS A 283 13.42 16.94 1.12
CA LYS A 283 14.52 16.82 0.15
C LYS A 283 15.85 16.61 0.88
N ALA A 284 16.12 17.39 1.92
CA ALA A 284 17.33 17.29 2.75
C ALA A 284 17.45 15.89 3.39
N GLU A 285 16.40 15.42 4.08
CA GLU A 285 16.36 14.08 4.70
C GLU A 285 16.64 12.97 3.67
N LYS A 286 16.04 13.07 2.49
CA LYS A 286 16.25 12.09 1.41
C LYS A 286 17.70 12.08 0.94
N LEU A 287 18.32 13.25 0.77
CA LEU A 287 19.72 13.36 0.36
C LEU A 287 20.67 12.84 1.43
N ILE A 288 20.42 13.13 2.71
CA ILE A 288 21.17 12.57 3.85
C ILE A 288 21.07 11.05 3.84
N LYS A 289 19.86 10.50 3.67
CA LYS A 289 19.65 9.05 3.60
C LYS A 289 20.38 8.41 2.42
N ILE A 290 20.42 9.07 1.26
CA ILE A 290 21.15 8.58 0.08
C ILE A 290 22.65 8.56 0.36
N LYS A 291 23.22 9.63 0.93
CA LYS A 291 24.65 9.73 1.24
C LYS A 291 25.05 8.73 2.34
N SER A 292 24.24 8.60 3.40
CA SER A 292 24.47 7.62 4.46
C SER A 292 24.34 6.18 3.95
N THR A 293 23.38 5.87 3.09
CA THR A 293 23.25 4.54 2.48
C THR A 293 24.39 4.23 1.50
N GLY A 294 24.89 5.24 0.77
CA GLY A 294 26.07 5.15 -0.09
C GLY A 294 27.38 4.91 0.69
N SER A 295 27.53 5.53 1.86
CA SER A 295 28.64 5.27 2.78
C SER A 295 28.51 3.91 3.48
N VAL A 296 27.30 3.51 3.91
CA VAL A 296 27.05 2.22 4.59
C VAL A 296 27.21 1.03 3.64
N LYS A 297 26.83 1.15 2.35
CA LYS A 297 27.12 0.12 1.34
C LYS A 297 28.62 -0.02 1.05
N ASN A 298 29.38 1.07 1.17
CA ASN A 298 30.83 1.04 0.99
C ASN A 298 31.59 0.51 2.23
N LEU A 299 30.99 0.52 3.42
CA LEU A 299 31.66 0.08 4.66
C LEU A 299 31.32 -1.37 5.07
N LYS A 300 30.09 -1.85 4.82
CA LYS A 300 29.65 -3.16 5.33
C LYS A 300 30.13 -4.38 4.54
N ASP A 301 30.68 -4.20 3.34
CA ASP A 301 31.08 -5.31 2.44
C ASP A 301 32.59 -5.35 2.13
N LYS A 302 33.39 -4.43 2.69
CA LYS A 302 34.84 -4.41 2.43
C LYS A 302 35.55 -5.35 3.38
N SER A 303 36.28 -6.31 2.82
CA SER A 303 37.24 -7.10 3.58
C SER A 303 38.33 -6.18 4.11
N VAL A 304 38.59 -6.27 5.41
CA VAL A 304 39.66 -5.56 6.11
C VAL A 304 40.91 -6.45 6.08
N ILE A 305 41.97 -5.98 5.43
CA ILE A 305 43.12 -6.80 5.06
C ILE A 305 44.40 -6.21 5.63
N LYS A 306 45.19 -7.00 6.37
CA LYS A 306 46.50 -6.54 6.86
C LYS A 306 47.47 -6.41 5.70
N MET A 307 48.20 -5.30 5.64
CA MET A 307 49.23 -5.07 4.62
C MET A 307 50.55 -4.65 5.27
N THR A 308 51.65 -5.23 4.80
CA THR A 308 53.02 -4.90 5.26
C THR A 308 53.92 -4.46 4.13
N GLY A 309 54.96 -3.70 4.47
CA GLY A 309 55.83 -3.04 3.50
C GLY A 309 55.08 -2.04 2.62
N ALA A 310 54.11 -1.32 3.18
CA ALA A 310 53.21 -0.44 2.45
C ALA A 310 53.92 0.85 1.96
N THR A 311 53.54 1.33 0.78
CA THR A 311 54.01 2.59 0.18
C THR A 311 52.92 3.15 -0.71
N VAL A 312 52.71 4.47 -0.68
CA VAL A 312 51.75 5.13 -1.60
C VAL A 312 52.48 5.49 -2.90
N ILE A 313 52.00 4.96 -4.03
CA ILE A 313 52.56 5.21 -5.37
C ILE A 313 51.41 5.56 -6.32
N ASP A 314 51.51 6.72 -6.99
CA ASP A 314 50.51 7.23 -7.95
C ASP A 314 49.06 7.22 -7.42
N GLY A 315 48.89 7.54 -6.13
CA GLY A 315 47.58 7.60 -5.46
C GLY A 315 46.99 6.26 -5.04
N GLY A 316 47.68 5.14 -5.28
CA GLY A 316 47.32 3.79 -4.79
C GLY A 316 48.30 3.27 -3.74
N LEU A 317 47.90 2.24 -2.99
CA LEU A 317 48.71 1.60 -1.95
C LEU A 317 49.40 0.34 -2.51
N VAL A 318 50.73 0.28 -2.41
CA VAL A 318 51.54 -0.89 -2.80
C VAL A 318 52.09 -1.55 -1.54
N GLY A 319 51.90 -2.86 -1.40
CA GLY A 319 52.46 -3.61 -0.28
C GLY A 319 52.12 -5.10 -0.34
N LYS A 320 52.55 -5.86 0.66
CA LYS A 320 52.21 -7.28 0.78
C LYS A 320 50.94 -7.43 1.62
N ALA A 321 49.84 -7.80 0.98
CA ALA A 321 48.57 -8.09 1.63
C ALA A 321 48.56 -9.53 2.17
N PHE A 322 47.96 -9.74 3.34
CA PHE A 322 47.79 -11.04 3.97
C PHE A 322 46.32 -11.47 3.95
N ASP A 323 46.08 -12.74 3.65
CA ASP A 323 44.75 -13.36 3.68
C ASP A 323 43.69 -12.61 2.85
N HIS A 324 44.09 -12.07 1.70
CA HIS A 324 43.16 -11.41 0.79
C HIS A 324 42.13 -12.43 0.26
N PRO A 325 40.81 -12.16 0.31
CA PRO A 325 39.77 -13.13 -0.05
C PRO A 325 39.95 -13.76 -1.44
N GLU A 326 40.35 -12.96 -2.43
CA GLU A 326 40.55 -13.42 -3.81
C GLU A 326 42.01 -13.76 -4.16
N LEU A 327 42.97 -13.13 -3.48
CA LEU A 327 44.37 -13.09 -3.89
C LEU A 327 45.28 -13.88 -2.93
N GLY A 328 44.78 -14.28 -1.77
CA GLY A 328 45.59 -14.87 -0.70
C GLY A 328 46.69 -13.90 -0.22
N THR A 329 47.80 -14.46 0.24
CA THR A 329 48.94 -13.65 0.71
C THR A 329 49.90 -13.35 -0.44
N GLN A 330 49.88 -12.12 -0.97
CA GLN A 330 50.76 -11.69 -2.06
C GLN A 330 51.02 -10.17 -2.08
N SER A 331 51.91 -9.71 -2.96
CA SER A 331 52.11 -8.28 -3.19
C SER A 331 50.98 -7.73 -4.05
N VAL A 332 50.37 -6.63 -3.61
CA VAL A 332 49.19 -6.01 -4.22
C VAL A 332 49.49 -4.54 -4.48
N TYR A 333 49.02 -4.05 -5.63
CA TYR A 333 48.85 -2.63 -5.89
C TYR A 333 47.35 -2.34 -5.88
N SER A 334 46.92 -1.52 -4.93
CA SER A 334 45.51 -1.23 -4.74
C SER A 334 45.00 -0.16 -5.71
N SER A 335 43.68 -0.06 -5.82
CA SER A 335 43.04 1.10 -6.45
C SER A 335 43.32 2.38 -5.67
N ASN A 336 43.05 3.54 -6.29
CA ASN A 336 43.22 4.83 -5.63
C ASN A 336 42.59 4.89 -4.23
N ILE A 337 43.35 5.48 -3.32
CA ILE A 337 42.95 5.70 -1.93
C ILE A 337 41.79 6.68 -1.93
N VAL A 338 40.71 6.29 -1.24
CA VAL A 338 39.49 7.07 -1.04
C VAL A 338 39.56 7.85 0.27
N GLY A 339 40.18 7.28 1.30
CA GLY A 339 40.38 7.91 2.59
C GLY A 339 41.40 7.17 3.44
N MET A 340 41.97 7.85 4.43
CA MET A 340 42.85 7.26 5.43
C MET A 340 42.39 7.71 6.80
N THR A 341 42.22 6.77 7.72
CA THR A 341 41.91 7.04 9.13
C THR A 341 43.00 6.43 10.00
N TYR A 342 43.22 7.01 11.17
CA TYR A 342 44.24 6.55 12.10
C TYR A 342 43.60 6.31 13.46
N ASP A 343 44.02 5.25 14.13
CA ASP A 343 43.68 5.03 15.53
C ASP A 343 44.69 5.70 16.48
N GLU A 344 44.39 5.65 17.78
CA GLU A 344 45.23 6.23 18.84
C GLU A 344 46.62 5.57 18.94
N GLU A 345 46.79 4.36 18.40
CA GLU A 345 48.05 3.61 18.39
C GLU A 345 48.90 3.89 17.14
N GLY A 346 48.38 4.68 16.19
CA GLY A 346 49.03 5.03 14.94
C GLY A 346 48.82 4.00 13.82
N THR A 347 47.98 2.99 14.01
CA THR A 347 47.57 2.07 12.95
C THR A 347 46.70 2.82 11.95
N CYS A 348 47.05 2.69 10.67
CA CYS A 348 46.33 3.33 9.58
C CYS A 348 45.35 2.37 8.92
N ILE A 349 44.09 2.78 8.82
CA ILE A 349 43.09 2.13 7.97
C ILE A 349 43.01 2.93 6.67
N VAL A 350 43.49 2.31 5.59
CA VAL A 350 43.49 2.88 4.24
C VAL A 350 42.30 2.34 3.48
N GLU A 351 41.33 3.20 3.23
CA GLU A 351 40.16 2.86 2.44
C GLU A 351 40.44 3.04 0.95
N THR A 352 40.23 1.97 0.19
CA THR A 352 40.26 2.00 -1.27
C THR A 352 38.87 1.68 -1.82
N ARG A 353 38.69 1.67 -3.14
CA ARG A 353 37.35 1.51 -3.75
C ARG A 353 36.59 0.27 -3.25
N ASN A 354 37.28 -0.87 -3.14
CA ASN A 354 36.64 -2.16 -2.83
C ASN A 354 37.21 -2.87 -1.59
N THR A 355 38.30 -2.34 -1.01
CA THR A 355 39.04 -3.03 0.05
C THR A 355 39.55 -2.02 1.06
N ALA A 356 39.51 -2.37 2.34
CA ALA A 356 40.15 -1.58 3.40
C ALA A 356 41.45 -2.30 3.82
N TYR A 357 42.56 -1.58 3.84
CA TYR A 357 43.84 -2.12 4.27
C TYR A 357 44.22 -1.58 5.64
N VAL A 358 44.63 -2.45 6.54
CA VAL A 358 45.17 -2.08 7.85
C VAL A 358 46.68 -2.15 7.78
N VAL A 359 47.34 -1.03 8.05
CA VAL A 359 48.80 -0.91 8.02
C VAL A 359 49.27 -0.37 9.38
N GLU A 360 50.03 -1.18 10.10
CA GLU A 360 50.66 -0.77 11.36
C GLU A 360 51.81 0.21 11.10
N THR A 361 52.15 1.04 12.08
CA THR A 361 53.19 2.08 11.97
C THR A 361 54.54 1.55 11.48
N ASN A 362 54.93 0.34 11.92
CA ASN A 362 56.20 -0.29 11.54
C ASN A 362 56.15 -1.03 10.19
N ASP A 363 54.97 -1.15 9.60
CA ASP A 363 54.72 -1.90 8.38
C ASP A 363 54.75 -1.01 7.12
N TRP A 364 55.11 0.27 7.25
CA TRP A 364 55.40 1.18 6.13
C TRP A 364 56.85 1.03 5.65
N LYS A 365 57.07 0.99 4.33
CA LYS A 365 58.39 0.74 3.71
C LYS A 365 59.17 2.04 3.40
N SER A 366 58.47 3.16 3.27
CA SER A 366 59.01 4.52 3.08
C SER A 366 58.58 5.43 4.23
N ASP A 367 58.98 6.71 4.19
CA ASP A 367 58.47 7.74 5.11
C ASP A 367 56.96 7.65 5.27
N LEU A 368 56.49 7.84 6.50
CA LEU A 368 55.08 7.81 6.85
C LEU A 368 54.30 8.83 5.98
N PRO A 369 53.04 8.55 5.62
CA PRO A 369 52.19 9.51 4.91
C PRO A 369 52.19 10.87 5.61
N ALA A 370 52.27 11.98 4.87
CA ALA A 370 52.46 13.33 5.43
C ALA A 370 51.41 13.77 6.48
N ASN A 371 50.27 13.09 6.53
CA ASN A 371 49.16 13.28 7.46
C ASN A 371 49.14 12.26 8.63
N HIS A 372 50.20 11.48 8.82
CA HIS A 372 50.28 10.45 9.87
C HIS A 372 50.38 11.11 11.26
N PRO A 373 49.60 10.67 12.27
CA PRO A 373 49.57 11.29 13.61
C PRO A 373 50.93 11.30 14.31
N SER A 374 51.76 10.29 14.08
CA SER A 374 53.13 10.24 14.63
C SER A 374 54.13 11.18 13.94
N LEU A 375 53.76 11.85 12.84
CA LEU A 375 54.52 12.96 12.27
C LEU A 375 54.10 14.32 12.85
N LEU A 376 53.00 14.38 13.61
CA LEU A 376 52.52 15.58 14.30
C LEU A 376 53.15 15.73 15.70
N SER A 377 54.08 14.86 16.10
CA SER A 377 54.63 14.83 17.47
C SER A 377 55.76 15.83 17.76
N ASP A 378 56.18 16.65 16.80
CA ASP A 378 57.32 17.56 16.97
C ASP A 378 56.89 19.04 17.07
N GLN A 379 55.83 19.32 17.83
CA GLN A 379 55.62 20.66 18.37
C GLN A 379 55.33 20.62 19.88
N GLU A 380 56.46 20.62 20.60
CA GLU A 380 56.73 21.16 21.93
C GLU A 380 55.58 21.19 22.94
N TRP A 381 55.67 20.24 23.87
CA TRP A 381 54.93 20.19 25.12
C TRP A 381 55.47 21.15 26.20
N TRP A 382 55.87 22.40 25.92
CA TRP A 382 55.99 23.46 26.94
C TRP A 382 56.12 24.85 26.29
N ASP A 383 55.07 25.67 26.40
CA ASP A 383 55.08 26.92 27.17
C ASP A 383 53.67 27.24 27.67
#